data_AF-A0A7Y6PKG8-F1
#
_entry.id   AF-A0A7Y6PKG8-F1
#
_cell.length_a   1.000
_cell.length_b   1.000
_cell.length_c   1.000
_cell.angle_alpha   90.00
_cell.angle_beta   90.00
_cell.angle_gamma   90.00
#
_symmetry.space_group_name_H-M   'P 1'
#
loop_
_entity.id
_entity.type
_entity.pdbx_description
1 polymer ?
#
loop_
_entity_poly.entity_id
_entity_poly.type
_entity_poly.pdbx_seq_one_letter_code
_entity_poly.pdbx_strand_id
1 'polypeptide(L)'
;MMRWGVAAIVVAVGCGGSSKRSSALDRVEAMRPPPPYDVRSVRGYTAATTCGQGPYRIEAAALGARFGEQIAVNICAPRSLQGDYQLTLGTDKHAPEHFGSRNNSDRCKPTDLENAQHAAAGGPSAGPPSAPIHGGLARPLDASSAPLALQPVAGEVAENCPEGTYLTGIVSYYMESTSDGVPWDPGMPLVVDIWSTEPLDLDGAVFVVVQRAAHADMTLETWTAYRDGDERWIKMWNATLAGEVKAGRATYRDTAARAPDAPPPPRAEIKPPSPSTHAEWIPGFWKLDGEWIWSAGFWRVPESDIVAEQTVEAPVAPPPLKVETPPSTPAVSVNLVWTPGYWAWNGSAYIWIEGAWRIPPQVNARWIAPTWSPRRGRLVLVPGGWSIRIGR
;
A
#
# COMPACT_ATOMS: atom_id res chain seq x y z
N MET A 1 23.84 -17.49 14.29
CA MET A 1 23.87 -16.01 14.22
C MET A 1 23.10 -15.60 12.99
N MET A 2 22.00 -14.87 13.19
CA MET A 2 21.14 -14.36 12.12
C MET A 2 21.97 -13.42 11.24
N ARG A 3 22.26 -13.84 9.99
CA ARG A 3 22.95 -12.99 9.02
C ARG A 3 21.91 -12.04 8.45
N TRP A 4 21.88 -10.81 8.95
CA TRP A 4 21.22 -9.72 8.26
C TRP A 4 21.91 -9.58 6.90
N GLY A 5 21.21 -9.96 5.83
CA GLY A 5 21.63 -9.61 4.48
C GLY A 5 21.89 -8.10 4.44
N VAL A 6 22.92 -7.69 3.71
CA VAL A 6 23.40 -6.29 3.60
C VAL A 6 22.23 -5.37 3.19
N ALA A 7 21.46 -4.91 4.17
CA ALA A 7 20.33 -4.00 4.00
C ALA A 7 20.81 -2.57 4.25
N ALA A 8 21.75 -2.12 3.42
CA ALA A 8 22.01 -0.70 3.25
C ALA A 8 21.61 -0.34 1.83
N ILE A 9 20.36 0.09 1.65
CA ILE A 9 19.91 0.67 0.38
C ILE A 9 20.71 1.96 0.18
N VAL A 10 21.70 1.91 -0.71
CA VAL A 10 22.51 3.05 -1.12
C VAL A 10 21.71 3.88 -2.12
N VAL A 11 21.46 5.15 -1.81
CA VAL A 11 21.04 6.13 -2.80
C VAL A 11 22.32 6.76 -3.37
N ALA A 12 22.65 6.43 -4.62
CA ALA A 12 23.67 7.19 -5.35
C ALA A 12 23.10 8.59 -5.62
N VAL A 13 23.69 9.62 -5.01
CA VAL A 13 23.39 11.02 -5.36
C VAL A 13 24.04 11.27 -6.71
N GLY A 14 23.23 11.31 -7.77
CA GLY A 14 23.72 11.46 -9.14
C GLY A 14 24.21 12.87 -9.47
N CYS A 15 25.13 12.95 -10.43
CA CYS A 15 25.21 14.03 -11.42
C CYS A 15 25.88 13.46 -12.68
N GLY A 16 25.40 13.86 -13.85
CA GLY A 16 25.64 13.19 -15.12
C GLY A 16 27.09 13.18 -15.62
N GLY A 17 27.33 12.27 -16.58
CA GLY A 17 28.41 12.30 -17.54
C GLY A 17 29.78 11.83 -17.04
N SER A 18 30.20 10.64 -17.49
CA SER A 18 31.52 10.40 -18.12
C SER A 18 32.09 8.99 -17.88
N SER A 19 32.26 8.27 -18.98
CA SER A 19 33.22 7.16 -19.20
C SER A 19 33.03 5.83 -18.45
N LYS A 20 33.11 4.75 -19.23
CA LYS A 20 33.04 3.33 -18.84
C LYS A 20 34.23 2.90 -17.95
N ARG A 21 34.33 3.37 -16.71
CA ARG A 21 35.13 2.71 -15.68
C ARG A 21 34.18 2.09 -14.66
N SER A 22 34.25 0.77 -14.49
CA SER A 22 33.51 0.11 -13.42
C SER A 22 33.95 0.71 -12.08
N SER A 23 32.99 1.01 -11.21
CA SER A 23 33.23 1.58 -9.90
C SER A 23 34.01 0.59 -9.02
N ALA A 24 34.56 1.05 -7.89
CA ALA A 24 35.15 0.13 -6.91
C ALA A 24 34.12 -0.87 -6.38
N LEU A 25 32.87 -0.42 -6.22
CA LEU A 25 31.74 -1.27 -5.85
C LEU A 25 31.47 -2.33 -6.93
N ASP A 26 31.46 -1.97 -8.22
CA ASP A 26 31.21 -2.92 -9.31
C ASP A 26 32.27 -4.04 -9.33
N ARG A 27 33.54 -3.70 -9.07
CA ARG A 27 34.62 -4.70 -8.98
C ARG A 27 34.42 -5.64 -7.80
N VAL A 28 33.99 -5.11 -6.67
CA VAL A 28 33.74 -5.91 -5.47
C VAL A 28 32.50 -6.78 -5.63
N GLU A 29 31.42 -6.27 -6.22
CA GLU A 29 30.23 -7.05 -6.56
C GLU A 29 30.59 -8.23 -7.47
N ALA A 30 31.44 -8.03 -8.48
CA ALA A 30 31.89 -9.10 -9.37
C ALA A 30 32.68 -10.23 -8.69
N MET A 31 33.17 -10.01 -7.46
CA MET A 31 33.85 -11.04 -6.64
C MET A 31 32.90 -11.82 -5.74
N ARG A 32 31.59 -11.51 -5.77
CA ARG A 32 30.59 -12.22 -4.97
C ARG A 32 30.51 -13.68 -5.41
N PRO A 33 30.60 -14.66 -4.48
CA PRO A 33 30.36 -16.05 -4.82
C PRO A 33 28.95 -16.23 -5.38
N PRO A 34 28.75 -17.11 -6.39
CA PRO A 34 27.43 -17.38 -6.90
C PRO A 34 26.54 -17.95 -5.78
N PRO A 35 25.26 -17.56 -5.71
CA PRO A 35 24.34 -18.07 -4.71
C PRO A 35 24.13 -19.59 -4.92
N PRO A 36 24.31 -20.42 -3.87
CA PRO A 36 24.31 -21.89 -3.99
C PRO A 36 22.88 -22.46 -3.94
N TYR A 37 21.92 -21.75 -4.52
CA TYR A 37 20.50 -21.99 -4.34
C TYR A 37 19.79 -22.27 -5.66
N ASP A 38 18.98 -23.32 -5.69
CA ASP A 38 18.02 -23.59 -6.75
C ASP A 38 16.68 -22.90 -6.43
N VAL A 39 16.03 -22.33 -7.44
CA VAL A 39 14.62 -21.94 -7.34
C VAL A 39 13.78 -23.20 -7.22
N ARG A 40 13.02 -23.32 -6.14
CA ARG A 40 12.11 -24.45 -5.89
C ARG A 40 10.67 -24.11 -6.26
N SER A 41 10.25 -22.87 -6.03
CA SER A 41 8.93 -22.40 -6.43
C SER A 41 8.92 -20.90 -6.71
N VAL A 42 8.10 -20.50 -7.67
CA VAL A 42 7.68 -19.12 -7.91
C VAL A 42 6.16 -19.10 -7.96
N ARG A 43 5.54 -18.28 -7.12
CA ARG A 43 4.09 -18.14 -7.03
C ARG A 43 3.72 -16.67 -7.13
N GLY A 44 2.76 -16.35 -7.98
CA GLY A 44 2.21 -14.99 -8.11
C GLY A 44 0.88 -14.84 -7.41
N TYR A 45 0.63 -13.67 -6.85
CA TYR A 45 -0.62 -13.32 -6.21
C TYR A 45 -1.06 -11.89 -6.56
N THR A 46 -2.35 -11.64 -6.64
CA THR A 46 -2.94 -10.30 -6.87
C THR A 46 -3.91 -9.95 -5.75
N ALA A 47 -4.05 -8.65 -5.47
CA ALA A 47 -5.10 -8.16 -4.60
C ALA A 47 -6.45 -8.12 -5.33
N ALA A 48 -7.55 -8.21 -4.58
CA ALA A 48 -8.91 -8.12 -5.13
C ALA A 48 -9.31 -6.68 -5.51
N THR A 49 -8.59 -5.67 -5.00
CA THR A 49 -8.84 -4.25 -5.26
C THR A 49 -7.66 -3.60 -5.97
N THR A 50 -7.96 -2.65 -6.85
CA THR A 50 -6.94 -1.81 -7.52
C THR A 50 -6.33 -0.80 -6.55
N CYS A 51 -7.13 -0.23 -5.66
CA CYS A 51 -6.67 0.61 -4.57
C CYS A 51 -6.83 -0.15 -3.24
N GLY A 52 -5.77 -0.26 -2.45
CA GLY A 52 -5.87 -0.92 -1.14
C GLY A 52 -4.63 -0.79 -0.26
N GLN A 53 -4.83 -1.03 1.04
CA GLN A 53 -3.83 -0.72 2.07
C GLN A 53 -3.23 -1.96 2.76
N GLY A 54 -3.91 -3.10 2.68
CA GLY A 54 -3.60 -4.28 3.50
C GLY A 54 -4.22 -4.19 4.91
N PRO A 55 -3.76 -5.03 5.85
CA PRO A 55 -2.67 -5.98 5.70
C PRO A 55 -3.04 -7.12 4.74
N TYR A 56 -2.18 -7.37 3.75
CA TYR A 56 -2.22 -8.51 2.86
C TYR A 56 -1.36 -9.61 3.43
N ARG A 57 -1.87 -10.83 3.48
CA ARG A 57 -1.12 -11.97 4.02
C ARG A 57 -0.64 -12.91 2.92
N ILE A 58 0.64 -13.24 2.96
CA ILE A 58 1.26 -14.32 2.20
C ILE A 58 1.66 -15.41 3.17
N GLU A 59 1.27 -16.64 2.85
CA GLU A 59 1.62 -17.83 3.63
C GLU A 59 2.45 -18.79 2.76
N ALA A 60 3.55 -19.25 3.33
CA ALA A 60 4.39 -20.29 2.79
C ALA A 60 4.80 -21.26 3.91
N ALA A 61 5.46 -22.34 3.52
CA ALA A 61 6.04 -23.29 4.45
C ALA A 61 7.51 -23.46 4.12
N ALA A 62 8.35 -23.58 5.14
CA ALA A 62 9.75 -23.90 4.99
C ALA A 62 9.91 -25.20 4.18
N LEU A 63 10.86 -25.20 3.26
CA LEU A 63 11.17 -26.34 2.41
C LEU A 63 11.88 -27.44 3.20
N GLY A 64 12.52 -27.09 4.33
CA GLY A 64 13.30 -28.04 5.11
C GLY A 64 14.59 -28.45 4.40
N ALA A 65 15.18 -27.52 3.65
CA ALA A 65 16.35 -27.81 2.86
C ALA A 65 17.60 -27.91 3.74
N ARG A 66 18.41 -28.95 3.49
CA ARG A 66 19.74 -29.07 4.09
C ARG A 66 20.60 -27.86 3.70
N PHE A 67 21.45 -27.42 4.62
CA PHE A 67 22.35 -26.27 4.51
C PHE A 67 21.69 -24.91 4.47
N GLY A 68 20.73 -24.65 3.59
CA GLY A 68 20.14 -23.33 3.50
C GLY A 68 18.89 -23.25 2.65
N GLU A 69 18.04 -22.30 2.99
CA GLU A 69 16.88 -21.93 2.19
C GLU A 69 16.53 -20.45 2.34
N GLN A 70 15.72 -19.97 1.41
CA GLN A 70 15.31 -18.58 1.30
C GLN A 70 13.82 -18.49 0.96
N ILE A 71 13.15 -17.51 1.56
CA ILE A 71 11.90 -16.94 1.06
C ILE A 71 12.14 -15.49 0.64
N ALA A 72 11.72 -15.16 -0.59
CA ALA A 72 11.69 -13.79 -1.08
C ALA A 72 10.27 -13.44 -1.52
N VAL A 73 9.82 -12.24 -1.16
CA VAL A 73 8.59 -11.65 -1.67
C VAL A 73 8.92 -10.33 -2.34
N ASN A 74 8.48 -10.20 -3.59
CA ASN A 74 8.61 -8.99 -4.39
C ASN A 74 7.24 -8.53 -4.86
N ILE A 75 7.13 -7.27 -5.29
CA ILE A 75 5.99 -6.77 -6.06
C ILE A 75 6.50 -6.33 -7.43
N CYS A 76 5.90 -6.89 -8.48
CA CYS A 76 6.04 -6.40 -9.85
C CYS A 76 4.83 -5.54 -10.17
N ALA A 77 5.04 -4.26 -10.46
CA ALA A 77 3.93 -3.34 -10.78
C ALA A 77 4.33 -2.31 -11.84
N PRO A 78 3.39 -1.72 -12.60
CA PRO A 78 3.68 -0.65 -13.57
C PRO A 78 4.24 0.64 -12.95
N ARG A 79 4.35 0.70 -11.62
CA ARG A 79 4.78 1.85 -10.83
C ARG A 79 5.56 1.40 -9.61
N SER A 80 6.43 2.25 -9.09
CA SER A 80 7.11 2.00 -7.81
C SER A 80 6.13 2.10 -6.65
N LEU A 81 6.21 1.13 -5.75
CA LEU A 81 5.39 1.05 -4.55
C LEU A 81 6.28 1.07 -3.30
N GLN A 82 5.71 1.43 -2.17
CA GLN A 82 6.38 1.39 -0.88
C GLN A 82 5.35 1.09 0.21
N GLY A 83 5.82 0.50 1.30
CA GLY A 83 4.98 0.18 2.43
C GLY A 83 5.80 -0.47 3.51
N ASP A 84 5.13 -1.25 4.34
CA ASP A 84 5.73 -1.90 5.48
C ASP A 84 5.32 -3.38 5.47
N TYR A 85 6.14 -4.20 6.11
CA TYR A 85 5.89 -5.63 6.20
C TYR A 85 6.32 -6.18 7.56
N GLN A 86 5.80 -7.35 7.91
CA GLN A 86 6.23 -8.10 9.07
C GLN A 86 6.34 -9.58 8.72
N LEU A 87 7.52 -10.13 8.99
CA LEU A 87 7.81 -11.54 8.84
C LEU A 87 7.53 -12.26 10.17
N THR A 88 6.82 -13.39 10.08
CA THR A 88 6.66 -14.33 11.19
C THR A 88 7.20 -15.70 10.76
N LEU A 89 8.13 -16.23 11.55
CA LEU A 89 8.79 -17.52 11.36
C LEU A 89 8.34 -18.48 12.46
N GLY A 90 7.45 -19.43 12.13
CA GLY A 90 6.86 -20.29 13.16
C GLY A 90 6.06 -19.45 14.15
N THR A 91 6.56 -19.34 15.38
CA THR A 91 6.01 -18.49 16.44
C THR A 91 6.78 -17.18 16.63
N ASP A 92 7.93 -17.02 15.98
CA ASP A 92 8.78 -15.84 16.13
C ASP A 92 8.29 -14.73 15.21
N LYS A 93 7.86 -13.62 15.80
CA LYS A 93 7.27 -12.48 15.10
C LYS A 93 8.26 -11.33 15.11
N HIS A 94 8.81 -11.01 13.95
CA HIS A 94 9.82 -9.96 13.82
C HIS A 94 9.18 -8.57 13.97
N ALA A 95 10.02 -7.55 14.22
CA ALA A 95 9.57 -6.16 14.16
C ALA A 95 9.16 -5.80 12.72
N PRO A 96 8.19 -4.88 12.54
CA PRO A 96 7.88 -4.36 11.21
C PRO A 96 9.08 -3.67 10.57
N GLU A 97 9.21 -3.83 9.26
CA GLU A 97 10.24 -3.24 8.42
C GLU A 97 9.63 -2.53 7.21
N HIS A 98 10.34 -1.51 6.71
CA HIS A 98 9.91 -0.73 5.56
C HIS A 98 10.44 -1.35 4.25
N PHE A 99 9.62 -1.35 3.21
CA PHE A 99 10.03 -1.71 1.86
C PHE A 99 9.77 -0.59 0.85
N GLY A 100 10.57 -0.59 -0.21
CA GLY A 100 10.47 0.40 -1.27
C GLY A 100 11.08 1.76 -0.90
N SER A 101 10.93 2.71 -1.82
CA SER A 101 11.49 4.06 -1.64
C SER A 101 10.60 5.19 -2.15
N ARG A 102 9.60 4.85 -2.97
CA ARG A 102 8.64 5.78 -3.56
C ARG A 102 7.30 5.09 -3.66
N ASN A 103 6.24 5.77 -3.24
CA ASN A 103 4.87 5.30 -3.40
C ASN A 103 4.14 6.14 -4.47
N ASN A 104 4.10 5.66 -5.71
CA ASN A 104 3.44 6.34 -6.82
C ASN A 104 1.95 5.95 -6.91
N SER A 105 1.23 6.06 -5.79
CA SER A 105 -0.17 5.63 -5.65
C SER A 105 -1.14 6.81 -5.53
N ASP A 106 -0.82 7.97 -6.11
CA ASP A 106 -1.65 9.17 -6.00
C ASP A 106 -3.03 8.99 -6.65
N ARG A 107 -3.17 8.06 -7.62
CA ARG A 107 -4.49 7.62 -8.09
C ARG A 107 -5.37 7.10 -6.95
N CYS A 108 -4.83 6.45 -5.93
CA CYS A 108 -5.65 5.94 -4.83
C CYS A 108 -5.92 6.97 -3.73
N LYS A 109 -5.61 8.25 -3.97
CA LYS A 109 -5.84 9.35 -3.05
C LYS A 109 -6.75 10.40 -3.70
N PRO A 110 -7.48 11.21 -2.93
CA PRO A 110 -8.19 12.36 -3.48
C PRO A 110 -7.20 13.36 -4.10
N THR A 111 -7.49 13.84 -5.30
CA THR A 111 -6.69 14.79 -6.09
C THR A 111 -7.06 16.24 -5.81
N ASP A 112 -6.16 17.18 -6.13
CA ASP A 112 -6.42 18.62 -6.01
C ASP A 112 -7.58 19.12 -6.89
N LEU A 113 -7.81 18.47 -8.04
CA LEU A 113 -8.92 18.78 -8.95
C LEU A 113 -10.27 18.27 -8.42
N GLU A 114 -10.32 17.09 -7.80
CA GLU A 114 -11.47 16.64 -6.99
C GLU A 114 -11.75 17.61 -5.83
N ASN A 115 -10.77 18.45 -5.47
CA ASN A 115 -10.87 19.52 -4.48
C ASN A 115 -11.23 20.90 -5.05
N ALA A 116 -11.47 21.03 -6.36
CA ALA A 116 -11.73 22.30 -7.02
C ALA A 116 -13.13 22.39 -7.66
N GLN A 117 -13.89 21.29 -7.71
CA GLN A 117 -15.15 21.13 -8.45
C GLN A 117 -16.29 22.08 -8.05
N HIS A 118 -16.13 22.88 -6.99
CA HIS A 118 -17.23 23.66 -6.39
C HIS A 118 -16.95 25.16 -6.21
N ALA A 119 -16.09 25.75 -7.03
CA ALA A 119 -15.82 27.19 -6.98
C ALA A 119 -17.00 28.10 -7.41
N ALA A 120 -18.07 27.55 -8.01
CA ALA A 120 -19.07 28.35 -8.74
C ALA A 120 -20.52 28.32 -8.23
N ALA A 121 -20.85 27.68 -7.10
CA ALA A 121 -22.22 27.69 -6.55
C ALA A 121 -22.26 28.31 -5.15
N GLY A 122 -22.32 29.64 -5.09
CA GLY A 122 -22.62 30.38 -3.86
C GLY A 122 -24.07 30.16 -3.43
N GLY A 123 -24.29 29.20 -2.53
CA GLY A 123 -25.52 29.02 -1.74
C GLY A 123 -25.14 28.83 -0.25
N PRO A 124 -26.02 29.15 0.70
CA PRO A 124 -25.63 29.35 2.10
C PRO A 124 -25.00 28.08 2.68
N SER A 125 -23.77 28.23 3.18
CA SER A 125 -23.11 27.24 4.01
C SER A 125 -23.96 27.03 5.27
N ALA A 126 -24.43 25.80 5.50
CA ALA A 126 -24.89 25.42 6.81
C ALA A 126 -23.71 25.60 7.78
N GLY A 127 -23.87 26.51 8.75
CA GLY A 127 -22.88 26.76 9.78
C GLY A 127 -22.65 25.54 10.68
N PRO A 128 -21.61 25.58 11.53
CA PRO A 128 -21.32 24.47 12.43
C PRO A 128 -22.50 24.27 13.40
N PRO A 129 -23.04 23.05 13.57
CA PRO A 129 -23.99 22.80 14.65
C PRO A 129 -23.25 22.81 15.99
N SER A 130 -23.71 23.69 16.88
CA SER A 130 -23.28 23.77 18.28
C SER A 130 -24.06 22.77 19.16
N ALA A 131 -23.32 22.04 20.00
CA ALA A 131 -23.70 21.38 21.26
C ALA A 131 -24.54 20.06 21.22
N PRO A 132 -24.39 19.19 22.25
CA PRO A 132 -24.64 17.76 22.13
C PRO A 132 -25.99 17.33 22.72
N ILE A 133 -26.59 16.28 22.15
CA ILE A 133 -27.60 15.45 22.83
C ILE A 133 -27.16 13.99 22.69
N HIS A 134 -26.92 13.35 23.83
CA HIS A 134 -26.53 11.95 23.93
C HIS A 134 -27.63 11.03 23.38
N GLY A 135 -27.29 10.16 22.42
CA GLY A 135 -28.22 9.12 21.97
C GLY A 135 -27.61 8.17 20.93
N GLY A 136 -27.39 6.93 21.36
CA GLY A 136 -27.38 5.73 20.50
C GLY A 136 -26.24 5.59 19.50
N LEU A 137 -25.14 4.97 19.92
CA LEU A 137 -24.09 4.47 19.02
C LEU A 137 -24.67 3.41 18.08
N ALA A 138 -24.77 3.71 16.78
CA ALA A 138 -24.78 2.66 15.77
C ALA A 138 -23.38 2.04 15.77
N ARG A 139 -23.27 0.79 16.26
CA ARG A 139 -22.03 0.01 16.23
C ARG A 139 -21.56 -0.09 14.76
N PRO A 140 -20.32 0.31 14.43
CA PRO A 140 -19.73 -0.09 13.16
C PRO A 140 -19.78 -1.62 13.07
N LEU A 141 -20.12 -2.16 11.89
CA LEU A 141 -19.95 -3.58 11.61
C LEU A 141 -18.53 -3.98 12.03
N ASP A 142 -18.42 -4.99 12.91
CA ASP A 142 -17.16 -5.38 13.53
C ASP A 142 -16.10 -5.59 12.43
N ALA A 143 -14.98 -4.89 12.54
CA ALA A 143 -13.86 -5.07 11.63
C ALA A 143 -13.46 -6.55 11.69
N SER A 144 -13.35 -7.20 10.52
CA SER A 144 -12.70 -8.50 10.44
C SER A 144 -11.32 -8.38 11.10
N SER A 145 -10.95 -9.31 11.97
CA SER A 145 -9.60 -9.37 12.56
C SER A 145 -8.59 -10.05 11.62
N ALA A 146 -9.06 -10.61 10.50
CA ALA A 146 -8.24 -11.37 9.57
C ALA A 146 -7.64 -10.46 8.48
N PRO A 147 -6.35 -10.64 8.13
CA PRO A 147 -5.73 -10.02 6.96
C PRO A 147 -6.46 -10.33 5.66
N LEU A 148 -6.26 -9.46 4.66
CA LEU A 148 -6.83 -9.62 3.33
C LEU A 148 -6.17 -10.79 2.59
N ALA A 149 -7.01 -11.66 2.06
CA ALA A 149 -6.58 -12.76 1.20
C ALA A 149 -6.15 -12.22 -0.18
N LEU A 150 -4.96 -12.64 -0.61
CA LEU A 150 -4.51 -12.46 -1.98
C LEU A 150 -4.98 -13.64 -2.85
N GLN A 151 -5.25 -13.38 -4.12
CA GLN A 151 -5.69 -14.39 -5.08
C GLN A 151 -4.49 -14.92 -5.87
N PRO A 152 -4.33 -16.24 -6.03
CA PRO A 152 -3.25 -16.79 -6.83
C PRO A 152 -3.43 -16.41 -8.31
N VAL A 153 -2.33 -16.03 -8.96
CA VAL A 153 -2.29 -15.83 -10.41
C VAL A 153 -2.30 -17.19 -11.10
N ALA A 154 -3.14 -17.33 -12.12
CA ALA A 154 -3.16 -18.54 -12.95
C ALA A 154 -1.98 -18.53 -13.94
N GLY A 155 -1.33 -19.68 -14.09
CA GLY A 155 -0.22 -19.87 -15.03
C GLY A 155 1.17 -19.71 -14.38
N GLU A 156 2.20 -19.73 -15.23
CA GLU A 156 3.58 -19.65 -14.80
C GLU A 156 3.98 -18.19 -14.51
N VAL A 157 4.67 -17.98 -13.39
CA VAL A 157 5.12 -16.66 -12.94
C VAL A 157 6.64 -16.70 -12.85
N ALA A 158 7.29 -15.72 -13.46
CA ALA A 158 8.75 -15.59 -13.40
C ALA A 158 9.19 -14.87 -12.12
N GLU A 159 10.43 -15.12 -11.70
CA GLU A 159 11.07 -14.37 -10.62
C GLU A 159 11.29 -12.90 -11.00
N ASN A 160 11.65 -12.67 -12.27
CA ASN A 160 11.88 -11.34 -12.80
C ASN A 160 10.57 -10.71 -13.22
N CYS A 161 10.46 -9.40 -12.97
CA CYS A 161 9.30 -8.65 -13.39
C CYS A 161 9.23 -8.51 -14.91
N PRO A 162 8.02 -8.59 -15.51
CA PRO A 162 7.83 -8.36 -16.94
C PRO A 162 8.36 -7.00 -17.39
N GLU A 163 8.69 -6.88 -18.67
CA GLU A 163 9.08 -5.59 -19.27
C GLU A 163 8.02 -4.51 -18.98
N GLY A 164 8.47 -3.29 -18.68
CA GLY A 164 7.58 -2.18 -18.34
C GLY A 164 7.06 -2.17 -16.89
N THR A 165 7.53 -3.09 -16.05
CA THR A 165 7.19 -3.11 -14.61
C THR A 165 8.42 -2.91 -13.72
N TYR A 166 8.20 -2.40 -12.52
CA TYR A 166 9.20 -2.19 -11.49
C TYR A 166 9.20 -3.37 -10.52
N LEU A 167 10.39 -3.92 -10.25
CA LEU A 167 10.59 -4.84 -9.14
C LEU A 167 10.79 -4.05 -7.84
N THR A 168 9.88 -4.23 -6.90
CA THR A 168 10.02 -3.73 -5.53
C THR A 168 10.19 -4.92 -4.59
N GLY A 169 11.39 -5.09 -4.02
CA GLY A 169 11.61 -6.13 -3.01
C GLY A 169 10.92 -5.77 -1.70
N ILE A 170 10.12 -6.69 -1.16
CA ILE A 170 9.49 -6.55 0.17
C ILE A 170 10.39 -7.19 1.22
N VAL A 171 10.62 -8.49 1.09
CA VAL A 171 11.45 -9.26 2.00
C VAL A 171 12.29 -10.24 1.21
N SER A 172 13.53 -10.43 1.65
CA SER A 172 14.41 -11.47 1.15
C SER A 172 15.12 -12.08 2.35
N TYR A 173 14.51 -13.10 2.92
CA TYR A 173 14.98 -13.72 4.15
C TYR A 173 15.59 -15.09 3.87
N TYR A 174 16.79 -15.32 4.40
CA TYR A 174 17.56 -16.54 4.24
C TYR A 174 17.86 -17.12 5.61
N MET A 175 17.90 -18.43 5.73
CA MET A 175 18.50 -19.10 6.87
C MET A 175 19.56 -20.09 6.40
N GLU A 176 20.73 -20.02 7.01
CA GLU A 176 21.91 -20.80 6.67
C GLU A 176 22.35 -21.61 7.89
N SER A 177 22.46 -22.93 7.73
CA SER A 177 23.02 -23.84 8.73
C SER A 177 24.53 -23.64 8.85
N THR A 178 25.04 -23.66 10.07
CA THR A 178 26.48 -23.66 10.34
C THR A 178 27.11 -25.06 10.28
N SER A 179 26.28 -26.09 10.11
CA SER A 179 26.65 -27.49 10.10
C SER A 179 25.94 -28.23 8.98
N ASP A 180 26.18 -29.53 8.93
CA ASP A 180 25.45 -30.45 8.10
C ASP A 180 24.03 -30.70 8.64
N GLY A 181 23.13 -29.75 8.42
CA GLY A 181 21.81 -29.74 9.05
C GLY A 181 20.78 -28.92 8.29
N VAL A 182 19.55 -28.96 8.80
CA VAL A 182 18.40 -28.25 8.27
C VAL A 182 18.14 -27.02 9.14
N PRO A 183 18.14 -25.79 8.59
CA PRO A 183 17.96 -24.58 9.37
C PRO A 183 16.51 -24.32 9.83
N TRP A 184 15.52 -24.80 9.08
CA TRP A 184 14.10 -24.73 9.43
C TRP A 184 13.44 -26.08 9.28
N ASP A 185 12.64 -26.50 10.25
CA ASP A 185 11.92 -27.76 10.13
C ASP A 185 11.01 -27.75 8.89
N PRO A 186 10.98 -28.84 8.09
CA PRO A 186 10.11 -28.94 6.93
C PRO A 186 8.65 -28.64 7.32
N GLY A 187 8.00 -27.75 6.57
CA GLY A 187 6.62 -27.37 6.85
C GLY A 187 6.45 -26.26 7.89
N MET A 188 7.51 -25.76 8.52
CA MET A 188 7.44 -24.62 9.45
C MET A 188 6.75 -23.42 8.77
N PRO A 189 5.72 -22.81 9.38
CA PRO A 189 4.96 -21.75 8.72
C PRO A 189 5.79 -20.48 8.59
N LEU A 190 5.75 -19.88 7.40
CA LEU A 190 6.38 -18.61 7.07
C LEU A 190 5.27 -17.65 6.63
N VAL A 191 5.07 -16.58 7.39
CA VAL A 191 3.99 -15.61 7.13
C VAL A 191 4.59 -14.23 6.89
N VAL A 192 4.17 -13.58 5.81
CA VAL A 192 4.50 -12.19 5.51
C VAL A 192 3.21 -11.39 5.46
N ASP A 193 3.02 -10.50 6.43
CA ASP A 193 1.96 -9.50 6.40
C ASP A 193 2.50 -8.21 5.77
N ILE A 194 1.77 -7.62 4.83
CA ILE A 194 2.22 -6.48 4.01
C ILE A 194 1.15 -5.39 4.05
N TRP A 195 1.52 -4.16 4.36
CA TRP A 195 0.61 -3.02 4.37
C TRP A 195 1.30 -1.73 3.91
N SER A 196 0.56 -0.63 3.92
CA SER A 196 1.12 0.70 3.74
C SER A 196 0.36 1.72 4.59
N THR A 197 0.98 2.86 4.88
CA THR A 197 0.33 3.97 5.60
C THR A 197 -0.69 4.71 4.75
N GLU A 198 -0.61 4.57 3.43
CA GLU A 198 -1.56 5.10 2.45
C GLU A 198 -1.91 4.02 1.43
N PRO A 199 -3.09 4.07 0.77
CA PRO A 199 -3.47 3.09 -0.23
C PRO A 199 -2.43 2.95 -1.34
N LEU A 200 -2.15 1.71 -1.71
CA LEU A 200 -1.35 1.32 -2.85
C LEU A 200 -2.23 1.24 -4.11
N ASP A 201 -1.70 1.72 -5.23
CA ASP A 201 -2.24 1.48 -6.56
C ASP A 201 -1.70 0.14 -7.08
N LEU A 202 -2.45 -0.91 -6.76
CA LEU A 202 -2.21 -2.31 -7.08
C LEU A 202 -2.75 -2.72 -8.46
N ASP A 203 -3.21 -1.78 -9.28
CA ASP A 203 -3.66 -2.08 -10.63
C ASP A 203 -2.52 -2.64 -11.49
N GLY A 204 -2.63 -3.90 -11.90
CA GLY A 204 -1.56 -4.64 -12.58
C GLY A 204 -0.39 -5.06 -11.68
N ALA A 205 -0.50 -4.92 -10.36
CA ALA A 205 0.52 -5.37 -9.42
C ALA A 205 0.41 -6.87 -9.12
N VAL A 206 1.54 -7.57 -9.13
CA VAL A 206 1.66 -8.99 -8.77
C VAL A 206 2.68 -9.13 -7.65
N PHE A 207 2.25 -9.72 -6.54
CA PHE A 207 3.14 -10.18 -5.47
C PHE A 207 3.78 -11.50 -5.90
N VAL A 208 5.09 -11.53 -6.04
CA VAL A 208 5.86 -12.69 -6.47
C VAL A 208 6.59 -13.29 -5.27
N VAL A 209 6.21 -14.51 -4.91
CA VAL A 209 6.82 -15.29 -3.82
C VAL A 209 7.76 -16.31 -4.43
N VAL A 210 9.04 -16.22 -4.07
CA VAL A 210 10.08 -17.13 -4.54
C VAL A 210 10.66 -17.90 -3.35
N GLN A 211 10.65 -19.22 -3.43
CA GLN A 211 11.35 -20.07 -2.47
C GLN A 211 12.55 -20.72 -3.12
N ARG A 212 13.70 -20.63 -2.46
CA ARG A 212 14.95 -21.25 -2.91
C ARG A 212 15.50 -22.16 -1.83
N ALA A 213 16.22 -23.17 -2.25
CA ALA A 213 16.89 -24.10 -1.35
C ALA A 213 18.28 -24.40 -1.90
N ALA A 214 19.22 -24.73 -1.02
CA ALA A 214 20.56 -25.12 -1.43
C ALA A 214 20.49 -26.24 -2.49
N HIS A 215 21.50 -26.29 -3.36
CA HIS A 215 21.58 -27.35 -4.37
C HIS A 215 21.44 -28.73 -3.75
N ALA A 216 20.70 -29.63 -4.41
CA ALA A 216 20.38 -30.94 -3.85
C ALA A 216 21.62 -31.84 -3.65
N ASP A 217 22.66 -31.61 -4.46
CA ASP A 217 23.95 -32.29 -4.42
C ASP A 217 24.99 -31.59 -3.53
N MET A 218 24.59 -30.55 -2.78
CA MET A 218 25.48 -29.79 -1.90
C MET A 218 26.17 -30.70 -0.87
N THR A 219 27.48 -30.46 -0.68
CA THR A 219 28.29 -31.12 0.35
C THR A 219 28.65 -30.13 1.45
N LEU A 220 29.01 -30.62 2.65
CA LEU A 220 29.48 -29.77 3.74
C LEU A 220 30.75 -29.00 3.36
N GLU A 221 31.64 -29.61 2.56
CA GLU A 221 32.86 -28.95 2.08
C GLU A 221 32.53 -27.77 1.17
N THR A 222 31.71 -27.99 0.14
CA THR A 222 31.28 -26.95 -0.79
C THR A 222 30.49 -25.84 -0.08
N TRP A 223 29.61 -26.20 0.86
CA TRP A 223 28.84 -25.25 1.67
C TRP A 223 29.74 -24.37 2.53
N THR A 224 30.69 -24.97 3.24
CA THR A 224 31.68 -24.26 4.06
C THR A 224 32.50 -23.31 3.19
N ALA A 225 32.98 -23.78 2.04
CA ALA A 225 33.75 -22.97 1.10
C ALA A 225 32.96 -21.77 0.57
N TYR A 226 31.67 -21.94 0.25
CA TYR A 226 30.78 -20.84 -0.11
C TYR A 226 30.64 -19.83 1.02
N ARG A 227 30.32 -20.29 2.24
CA ARG A 227 30.12 -19.39 3.41
C ARG A 227 31.37 -18.59 3.73
N ASP A 228 32.54 -19.22 3.69
CA ASP A 228 33.82 -18.55 3.90
C ASP A 228 34.10 -17.52 2.80
N GLY A 229 33.77 -17.84 1.55
CA GLY A 229 33.86 -16.91 0.41
C GLY A 229 32.95 -15.71 0.56
N ASP A 230 31.70 -15.96 0.95
CA ASP A 230 30.68 -14.93 1.14
C ASP A 230 31.03 -14.01 2.32
N GLU A 231 31.52 -14.56 3.44
CA GLU A 231 32.01 -13.75 4.57
C GLU A 231 33.17 -12.82 4.16
N ARG A 232 34.14 -13.34 3.40
CA ARG A 232 35.23 -12.51 2.85
C ARG A 232 34.69 -11.41 1.95
N TRP A 233 33.72 -11.74 1.10
CA TRP A 233 33.09 -10.78 0.21
C TRP A 233 32.34 -9.68 0.99
N ILE A 234 31.49 -10.04 1.97
CA ILE A 234 30.77 -9.07 2.81
C ILE A 234 31.74 -8.10 3.50
N LYS A 235 32.83 -8.62 4.06
CA LYS A 235 33.85 -7.79 4.72
C LYS A 235 34.46 -6.77 3.75
N MET A 236 34.79 -7.21 2.53
CA MET A 236 35.34 -6.37 1.48
C MET A 236 34.32 -5.34 0.96
N TRP A 237 33.07 -5.75 0.76
CA TRP A 237 31.97 -4.89 0.36
C TRP A 237 31.75 -3.77 1.38
N ASN A 238 31.62 -4.12 2.66
CA ASN A 238 31.41 -3.14 3.73
C ASN A 238 32.58 -2.17 3.88
N ALA A 239 33.83 -2.65 3.76
CA ALA A 239 35.01 -1.79 3.78
C ALA A 239 35.02 -0.81 2.59
N THR A 240 34.65 -1.29 1.40
CA THR A 240 34.57 -0.47 0.18
C THR A 240 33.47 0.59 0.31
N LEU A 241 32.28 0.18 0.75
CA LEU A 241 31.14 1.08 0.97
C LEU A 241 31.46 2.14 2.02
N ALA A 242 32.10 1.79 3.14
CA ALA A 242 32.55 2.75 4.13
C ALA A 242 33.53 3.78 3.55
N GLY A 243 34.40 3.36 2.63
CA GLY A 243 35.28 4.25 1.87
C GLY A 243 34.52 5.21 0.95
N GLU A 244 33.49 4.72 0.24
CA GLU A 244 32.61 5.54 -0.61
C GLU A 244 31.82 6.57 0.21
N VAL A 245 31.29 6.18 1.38
CA VAL A 245 30.60 7.08 2.30
C VAL A 245 31.54 8.15 2.85
N LYS A 246 32.75 7.76 3.29
CA LYS A 246 33.77 8.71 3.75
C LYS A 246 34.19 9.70 2.65
N ALA A 247 34.15 9.27 1.39
CA ALA A 247 34.46 10.11 0.24
C ALA A 247 33.26 10.95 -0.27
N GLY A 248 32.10 10.86 0.38
CA GLY A 248 30.88 11.60 -0.01
C GLY A 248 30.24 11.13 -1.31
N ARG A 249 30.61 9.95 -1.82
CA ARG A 249 30.04 9.36 -3.05
C ARG A 249 28.83 8.46 -2.78
N ALA A 250 28.65 8.06 -1.53
CA ALA A 250 27.51 7.29 -1.06
C ALA A 250 27.03 7.86 0.28
N THR A 251 25.75 7.64 0.59
CA THR A 251 25.18 7.93 1.90
C THR A 251 24.36 6.75 2.38
N TYR A 252 24.43 6.45 3.67
CA TYR A 252 23.47 5.53 4.27
C TYR A 252 22.08 6.17 4.27
N ARG A 253 21.08 5.41 3.84
CA ARG A 253 19.70 5.80 4.07
C ARG A 253 19.36 5.46 5.51
N ASP A 254 18.87 6.44 6.26
CA ASP A 254 18.36 6.21 7.60
C ASP A 254 17.06 5.40 7.51
N THR A 255 17.13 4.13 7.90
CA THR A 255 15.97 3.23 8.04
C THR A 255 15.55 3.08 9.49
N ALA A 256 16.06 3.91 10.42
CA ALA A 256 15.80 3.79 11.85
C ALA A 256 14.40 4.25 12.27
N ALA A 257 13.64 4.92 11.38
CA ALA A 257 12.22 5.13 11.60
C ALA A 257 11.52 3.76 11.64
N ARG A 258 11.16 3.31 12.85
CA ARG A 258 10.44 2.05 13.05
C ARG A 258 9.16 2.10 12.22
N ALA A 259 9.01 1.14 11.32
CA ALA A 259 7.78 0.98 10.57
C ALA A 259 6.60 0.81 11.55
N PRO A 260 5.47 1.49 11.31
CA PRO A 260 4.32 1.40 12.20
C PRO A 260 3.74 -0.02 12.18
N ASP A 261 3.09 -0.44 13.26
CA ASP A 261 2.32 -1.69 13.25
C ASP A 261 1.21 -1.64 12.19
N ALA A 262 0.82 -2.80 11.66
CA ALA A 262 -0.21 -2.89 10.63
C ALA A 262 -1.53 -2.17 11.02
N PRO A 263 -2.22 -1.53 10.06
CA PRO A 263 -3.57 -1.06 10.30
C PRO A 263 -4.50 -2.24 10.60
N PRO A 264 -5.64 -2.01 11.27
CA PRO A 264 -6.70 -2.99 11.29
C PRO A 264 -7.12 -3.36 9.85
N PRO A 265 -7.71 -4.53 9.61
CA PRO A 265 -8.23 -4.86 8.29
C PRO A 265 -9.26 -3.83 7.79
N PRO A 266 -9.37 -3.60 6.47
CA PRO A 266 -10.33 -2.66 5.93
C PRO A 266 -11.77 -3.00 6.32
N ARG A 267 -12.56 -1.97 6.61
CA ARG A 267 -13.97 -2.15 6.96
C ARG A 267 -14.78 -2.52 5.71
N ALA A 268 -15.78 -3.36 5.88
CA ALA A 268 -16.78 -3.57 4.85
C ALA A 268 -17.56 -2.26 4.63
N GLU A 269 -17.54 -1.74 3.42
CA GLU A 269 -18.25 -0.52 3.05
C GLU A 269 -19.45 -0.85 2.18
N ILE A 270 -20.57 -0.17 2.46
CA ILE A 270 -21.69 -0.14 1.52
C ILE A 270 -21.26 0.79 0.38
N LYS A 271 -20.84 0.20 -0.74
CA LYS A 271 -20.52 0.95 -1.96
C LYS A 271 -21.80 1.61 -2.49
N PRO A 272 -21.90 2.95 -2.54
CA PRO A 272 -23.06 3.65 -3.09
C PRO A 272 -23.24 3.33 -4.57
N PRO A 273 -24.42 3.55 -5.17
CA PRO A 273 -24.62 3.49 -6.61
C PRO A 273 -23.61 4.37 -7.35
N SER A 274 -23.13 3.88 -8.50
CA SER A 274 -22.17 4.63 -9.31
C SER A 274 -22.79 5.94 -9.80
N PRO A 275 -22.15 7.10 -9.57
CA PRO A 275 -22.68 8.38 -10.01
C PRO A 275 -22.46 8.66 -11.50
N SER A 276 -21.64 7.88 -12.21
CA SER A 276 -21.50 7.94 -13.67
C SER A 276 -21.00 6.59 -14.21
N THR A 277 -20.95 6.44 -15.54
CA THR A 277 -20.45 5.22 -16.20
C THR A 277 -18.94 5.05 -16.05
N HIS A 278 -18.17 6.14 -15.95
CA HIS A 278 -16.72 6.11 -15.84
C HIS A 278 -16.23 6.37 -14.40
N ALA A 279 -17.13 6.44 -13.42
CA ALA A 279 -16.74 6.62 -12.03
C ALA A 279 -16.00 5.40 -11.48
N GLU A 280 -14.93 5.66 -10.73
CA GLU A 280 -14.12 4.65 -10.06
C GLU A 280 -14.39 4.69 -8.55
N TRP A 281 -14.62 3.54 -7.93
CA TRP A 281 -14.72 3.47 -6.48
C TRP A 281 -13.34 3.35 -5.87
N ILE A 282 -12.98 4.32 -5.03
CA ILE A 282 -11.77 4.31 -4.22
C ILE A 282 -12.17 3.85 -2.81
N PRO A 283 -11.76 2.63 -2.37
CA PRO A 283 -12.11 2.12 -1.05
C PRO A 283 -11.60 3.00 0.08
N GLY A 284 -12.29 2.96 1.22
CA GLY A 284 -11.83 3.57 2.45
C GLY A 284 -10.52 2.94 2.94
N PHE A 285 -9.80 3.70 3.75
CA PHE A 285 -8.51 3.28 4.29
C PHE A 285 -8.25 3.91 5.65
N TRP A 286 -7.31 3.34 6.39
CA TRP A 286 -6.88 3.83 7.69
C TRP A 286 -5.77 4.86 7.53
N LYS A 287 -5.86 5.97 8.25
CA LYS A 287 -4.73 6.91 8.42
C LYS A 287 -4.17 6.76 9.81
N LEU A 288 -2.85 6.77 9.91
CA LEU A 288 -2.15 6.75 11.19
C LEU A 288 -1.96 8.19 11.70
N ASP A 289 -2.45 8.47 12.90
CA ASP A 289 -2.15 9.70 13.64
C ASP A 289 -2.24 9.43 15.15
N GLY A 290 -1.16 8.90 15.72
CA GLY A 290 -1.14 8.30 17.06
C GLY A 290 -1.90 6.97 17.13
N GLU A 291 -3.09 6.92 16.56
CA GLU A 291 -3.94 5.73 16.38
C GLU A 291 -4.45 5.62 14.93
N TRP A 292 -4.98 4.44 14.57
CA TRP A 292 -5.55 4.18 13.25
C TRP A 292 -6.98 4.71 13.15
N ILE A 293 -7.20 5.63 12.21
CA ILE A 293 -8.48 6.31 12.00
C ILE A 293 -9.03 5.96 10.62
N TRP A 294 -10.27 5.49 10.56
CA TRP A 294 -10.92 5.12 9.31
C TRP A 294 -11.38 6.35 8.53
N SER A 295 -10.93 6.48 7.28
CA SER A 295 -11.47 7.42 6.31
C SER A 295 -12.29 6.65 5.28
N ALA A 296 -13.58 6.97 5.16
CA ALA A 296 -14.49 6.25 4.26
C ALA A 296 -14.14 6.41 2.77
N GLY A 297 -14.48 5.39 1.98
CA GLY A 297 -14.31 5.36 0.52
C GLY A 297 -15.19 6.35 -0.23
N PHE A 298 -14.83 6.66 -1.47
CA PHE A 298 -15.54 7.60 -2.32
C PHE A 298 -15.58 7.17 -3.78
N TRP A 299 -16.53 7.74 -4.51
CA TRP A 299 -16.52 7.70 -5.96
C TRP A 299 -15.64 8.81 -6.49
N ARG A 300 -14.60 8.45 -7.24
CA ARG A 300 -13.95 9.35 -8.18
C ARG A 300 -14.82 9.45 -9.42
N VAL A 301 -15.31 10.65 -9.71
CA VAL A 301 -16.07 10.92 -10.93
C VAL A 301 -15.18 11.71 -11.88
N PRO A 302 -14.93 11.23 -13.11
CA PRO A 302 -14.17 11.97 -14.09
C PRO A 302 -14.78 13.35 -14.34
N GLU A 303 -13.93 14.38 -14.40
CA GLU A 303 -14.38 15.75 -14.67
C GLU A 303 -15.12 15.87 -16.01
N SER A 304 -14.70 15.07 -17.01
CA SER A 304 -15.38 14.97 -18.30
C SER A 304 -16.85 14.58 -18.16
N ASP A 305 -17.17 13.64 -17.26
CA ASP A 305 -18.55 13.19 -17.04
C ASP A 305 -19.36 14.29 -16.37
N ILE A 306 -18.77 15.03 -15.43
CA ILE A 306 -19.44 16.13 -14.72
C ILE A 306 -19.73 17.28 -15.70
N VAL A 307 -18.74 17.71 -16.47
CA VAL A 307 -18.86 18.83 -17.43
C VAL A 307 -19.82 18.49 -18.58
N ALA A 308 -19.81 17.24 -19.04
CA ALA A 308 -20.73 16.76 -20.08
C ALA A 308 -22.14 16.44 -19.55
N GLU A 309 -22.40 16.62 -18.25
CA GLU A 309 -23.66 16.26 -17.58
C GLU A 309 -24.03 14.76 -17.76
N GLN A 310 -23.02 13.88 -17.79
CA GLN A 310 -23.14 12.42 -17.94
C GLN A 310 -23.15 11.66 -16.60
N THR A 311 -23.55 12.35 -15.53
CA THR A 311 -23.78 11.71 -14.22
C THR A 311 -25.20 11.19 -14.11
N VAL A 312 -25.48 10.44 -13.04
CA VAL A 312 -26.75 9.77 -12.83
C VAL A 312 -27.90 10.78 -12.83
N GLU A 313 -28.95 10.43 -13.58
CA GLU A 313 -30.18 11.21 -13.68
C GLU A 313 -31.30 10.59 -12.87
N ALA A 314 -32.17 11.44 -12.34
CA ALA A 314 -33.42 11.04 -11.70
C ALA A 314 -34.62 11.77 -12.32
N PRO A 315 -35.79 11.11 -12.39
CA PRO A 315 -36.99 11.71 -12.98
C PRO A 315 -37.70 12.69 -12.05
N VAL A 316 -37.46 12.62 -10.75
CA VAL A 316 -38.14 13.41 -9.71
C VAL A 316 -37.13 13.91 -8.67
N ALA A 317 -37.48 14.96 -7.93
CA ALA A 317 -36.64 15.51 -6.88
C ALA A 317 -36.38 14.48 -5.76
N PRO A 318 -35.19 14.50 -5.13
CA PRO A 318 -34.94 13.69 -3.95
C PRO A 318 -35.86 14.12 -2.80
N PRO A 319 -36.13 13.23 -1.84
CA PRO A 319 -36.74 13.62 -0.58
C PRO A 319 -35.92 14.71 0.13
N PRO A 320 -36.49 15.40 1.13
CA PRO A 320 -35.72 16.29 1.99
C PRO A 320 -34.48 15.59 2.56
N LEU A 321 -33.39 16.35 2.71
CA LEU A 321 -32.18 15.82 3.35
C LEU A 321 -32.51 15.38 4.78
N LYS A 322 -31.93 14.26 5.20
CA LYS A 322 -32.04 13.83 6.59
C LYS A 322 -31.10 14.68 7.44
N VAL A 323 -31.56 15.03 8.64
CA VAL A 323 -30.69 15.62 9.66
C VAL A 323 -29.88 14.49 10.27
N GLU A 324 -28.56 14.60 10.16
CA GLU A 324 -27.62 13.68 10.80
C GLU A 324 -27.01 14.34 12.02
N THR A 325 -26.88 13.58 13.10
CA THR A 325 -25.99 13.93 14.21
C THR A 325 -24.70 13.17 13.97
N PRO A 326 -23.60 13.85 13.58
CA PRO A 326 -22.30 13.20 13.43
C PRO A 326 -21.95 12.45 14.72
N PRO A 327 -21.45 11.20 14.66
CA PRO A 327 -20.81 10.58 15.80
C PRO A 327 -19.68 11.48 16.32
N SER A 328 -19.32 11.34 17.59
CA SER A 328 -18.18 12.06 18.16
C SER A 328 -16.95 11.93 17.25
N THR A 329 -16.25 13.04 17.02
CA THR A 329 -15.06 13.07 16.17
C THR A 329 -14.06 12.00 16.65
N PRO A 330 -13.65 11.06 15.79
CA PRO A 330 -12.80 9.95 16.20
C PRO A 330 -11.43 10.38 16.73
N ALA A 331 -10.93 11.53 16.29
CA ALA A 331 -9.60 12.02 16.65
C ALA A 331 -9.56 13.55 16.73
N VAL A 332 -8.73 14.06 17.64
CA VAL A 332 -8.53 15.49 17.87
C VAL A 332 -7.40 16.05 17.00
N SER A 333 -6.42 15.22 16.63
CA SER A 333 -5.18 15.61 15.96
C SER A 333 -5.24 15.54 14.42
N VAL A 334 -6.13 14.72 13.85
CA VAL A 334 -6.44 14.74 12.42
C VAL A 334 -7.58 15.72 12.19
N ASN A 335 -7.42 16.68 11.27
CA ASN A 335 -8.46 17.61 10.81
C ASN A 335 -9.59 16.87 10.05
N LEU A 336 -10.23 15.87 10.66
CA LEU A 336 -11.36 15.16 10.07
C LEU A 336 -12.50 16.13 9.83
N VAL A 337 -13.12 15.99 8.66
CA VAL A 337 -14.31 16.74 8.30
C VAL A 337 -15.46 15.76 8.16
N TRP A 338 -16.57 16.08 8.82
CA TRP A 338 -17.82 15.33 8.63
C TRP A 338 -18.36 15.63 7.24
N THR A 339 -18.49 14.61 6.41
CA THR A 339 -19.16 14.70 5.11
C THR A 339 -20.59 14.21 5.31
N PRO A 340 -21.61 15.09 5.30
CA PRO A 340 -22.98 14.68 5.53
C PRO A 340 -23.48 13.74 4.44
N GLY A 341 -24.46 12.92 4.81
CA GLY A 341 -25.12 12.00 3.93
C GLY A 341 -25.86 12.69 2.79
N TYR A 342 -26.20 11.90 1.78
CA TYR A 342 -26.88 12.37 0.58
C TYR A 342 -27.80 11.31 -0.02
N TRP A 343 -28.76 11.76 -0.81
CA TRP A 343 -29.60 10.87 -1.61
C TRP A 343 -28.88 10.45 -2.89
N ALA A 344 -28.56 9.16 -3.01
CA ALA A 344 -28.10 8.56 -4.25
C ALA A 344 -29.28 7.96 -5.02
N TRP A 345 -29.23 7.97 -6.35
CA TRP A 345 -30.21 7.29 -7.19
C TRP A 345 -29.65 5.95 -7.63
N ASN A 346 -30.37 4.86 -7.40
CA ASN A 346 -29.92 3.51 -7.78
C ASN A 346 -30.49 3.03 -9.13
N GLY A 347 -31.16 3.90 -9.88
CA GLY A 347 -31.86 3.58 -11.12
C GLY A 347 -33.39 3.44 -10.96
N SER A 348 -33.89 3.18 -9.75
CA SER A 348 -35.32 3.02 -9.48
C SER A 348 -35.84 3.86 -8.32
N ALA A 349 -35.01 4.11 -7.31
CA ALA A 349 -35.37 4.86 -6.12
C ALA A 349 -34.18 5.64 -5.56
N TYR A 350 -34.52 6.64 -4.74
CA TYR A 350 -33.55 7.31 -3.89
C TYR A 350 -33.20 6.44 -2.69
N ILE A 351 -31.91 6.27 -2.46
CA ILE A 351 -31.37 5.62 -1.27
C ILE A 351 -30.50 6.62 -0.50
N TRP A 352 -30.63 6.60 0.82
CA TRP A 352 -29.83 7.48 1.68
C TRP A 352 -28.47 6.85 1.91
N ILE A 353 -27.42 7.58 1.55
CA ILE A 353 -26.05 7.24 1.88
C ILE A 353 -25.71 8.05 3.13
N GLU A 354 -25.44 7.36 4.23
CA GLU A 354 -25.09 7.99 5.50
C GLU A 354 -23.80 8.81 5.39
N GLY A 355 -23.72 9.87 6.19
CA GLY A 355 -22.52 10.67 6.33
C GLY A 355 -21.36 9.89 6.94
N ALA A 356 -20.15 10.43 6.76
CA ALA A 356 -18.93 9.81 7.22
C ALA A 356 -17.88 10.84 7.61
N TRP A 357 -17.00 10.46 8.53
CA TRP A 357 -15.76 11.19 8.78
C TRP A 357 -14.77 10.90 7.65
N ARG A 358 -14.18 11.97 7.10
CA ARG A 358 -13.15 11.87 6.05
C ARG A 358 -11.99 12.79 6.33
N ILE A 359 -10.83 12.39 5.83
CA ILE A 359 -9.62 13.20 5.91
C ILE A 359 -9.60 14.13 4.70
N PRO A 360 -9.49 15.45 4.92
CA PRO A 360 -9.32 16.37 3.83
C PRO A 360 -7.96 16.13 3.16
N PRO A 361 -7.88 16.17 1.82
CA PRO A 361 -6.64 15.97 1.08
C PRO A 361 -5.60 17.06 1.33
N GLN A 362 -6.05 18.24 1.77
CA GLN A 362 -5.19 19.35 2.16
C GLN A 362 -5.71 20.03 3.42
N VAL A 363 -4.81 20.72 4.12
CA VAL A 363 -5.18 21.60 5.24
C VAL A 363 -6.16 22.67 4.72
N ASN A 364 -7.23 22.92 5.48
CA ASN A 364 -8.32 23.86 5.17
C ASN A 364 -9.24 23.49 3.99
N ALA A 365 -9.15 22.28 3.43
CA ALA A 365 -10.15 21.82 2.48
C ALA A 365 -11.50 21.63 3.20
N ARG A 366 -12.58 22.13 2.60
CA ARG A 366 -13.96 21.94 3.08
C ARG A 366 -14.69 20.96 2.18
N TRP A 367 -15.56 20.13 2.74
CA TRP A 367 -16.40 19.25 1.94
C TRP A 367 -17.60 19.99 1.37
N ILE A 368 -17.92 19.75 0.11
CA ILE A 368 -19.15 20.19 -0.54
C ILE A 368 -19.95 18.95 -0.91
N ALA A 369 -21.14 18.83 -0.32
CA ALA A 369 -21.98 17.65 -0.46
C ALA A 369 -22.50 17.49 -1.90
N PRO A 370 -22.77 16.25 -2.34
CA PRO A 370 -23.45 16.02 -3.60
C PRO A 370 -24.81 16.72 -3.65
N THR A 371 -25.18 17.27 -4.81
CA THR A 371 -26.46 17.97 -5.00
C THR A 371 -27.16 17.53 -6.27
N TRP A 372 -28.49 17.58 -6.28
CA TRP A 372 -29.30 17.32 -7.48
C TRP A 372 -29.64 18.64 -8.16
N SER A 373 -29.16 18.82 -9.38
CA SER A 373 -29.33 20.07 -10.14
C SER A 373 -30.29 19.87 -11.31
N PRO A 374 -31.30 20.74 -11.51
CA PRO A 374 -32.19 20.65 -12.66
C PRO A 374 -31.44 21.03 -13.94
N ARG A 375 -31.33 20.09 -14.89
CA ARG A 375 -30.69 20.26 -16.20
C ARG A 375 -31.61 19.72 -17.29
N ARG A 376 -32.01 20.58 -18.23
CA ARG A 376 -32.81 20.21 -19.43
C ARG A 376 -34.05 19.33 -19.12
N GLY A 377 -34.75 19.60 -18.03
CA GLY A 377 -35.96 18.86 -17.63
C GLY A 377 -35.70 17.54 -16.88
N ARG A 378 -34.45 17.22 -16.58
CA ARG A 378 -34.00 16.13 -15.71
C ARG A 378 -33.33 16.69 -14.47
N LEU A 379 -33.16 15.85 -13.45
CA LEU A 379 -32.28 16.15 -12.33
C LEU A 379 -31.01 15.34 -12.48
N VAL A 380 -29.88 16.03 -12.53
CA VAL A 380 -28.55 15.45 -12.70
C VAL A 380 -27.81 15.56 -11.37
N LEU A 381 -27.16 14.48 -10.93
CA LEU A 381 -26.33 14.51 -9.74
C LEU A 381 -25.05 15.29 -10.03
N VAL A 382 -24.82 16.38 -9.30
CA VAL A 382 -23.51 17.00 -9.18
C VAL A 382 -22.78 16.31 -8.03
N PRO A 383 -21.70 15.53 -8.29
CA PRO A 383 -20.99 14.83 -7.24
C PRO A 383 -20.43 15.79 -6.18
N GLY A 384 -20.34 15.30 -4.95
CA GLY A 384 -19.67 16.01 -3.88
C GLY A 384 -18.16 16.00 -4.10
N GLY A 385 -17.48 16.99 -3.55
CA GLY A 385 -16.03 17.13 -3.68
C GLY A 385 -15.47 18.03 -2.60
N TRP A 386 -14.15 18.02 -2.45
CA TRP A 386 -13.52 18.99 -1.56
C TRP A 386 -13.45 20.36 -2.26
N SER A 387 -13.25 21.41 -1.48
CA SER A 387 -13.07 22.78 -1.94
C SER A 387 -11.96 23.40 -1.12
N ILE A 388 -10.92 23.89 -1.78
CA ILE A 388 -9.87 24.69 -1.13
C ILE A 388 -10.17 26.15 -1.39
N ARG A 389 -10.21 26.96 -0.32
CA ARG A 389 -10.31 28.41 -0.45
C ARG A 389 -8.90 28.98 -0.49
N ILE A 390 -8.40 29.31 -1.69
CA ILE A 390 -7.13 30.02 -1.82
C ILE A 390 -7.34 31.43 -1.25
N GLY A 391 -6.60 31.79 -0.20
CA GLY A 391 -6.61 33.13 0.36
C GLY A 391 -6.25 34.14 -0.72
N ARG A 392 -7.00 35.24 -0.81
CA ARG A 392 -6.63 36.40 -1.61
C ARG A 392 -5.50 37.17 -0.92
#